data_AF-A0A3P8IDK6-F1
#
_entry.id   AF-A0A3P8IDK6-F1
#
_cell.length_a   1.000
_cell.length_b   1.000
_cell.length_c   1.000
_cell.angle_alpha   90.00
_cell.angle_beta   90.00
_cell.angle_gamma   90.00
#
_symmetry.space_group_name_H-M   'P 1'
#
loop_
_entity.id
_entity.type
_entity.pdbx_description
1 polymer ?
#
loop_
_entity_poly.entity_id
_entity_poly.type
_entity_poly.pdbx_seq_one_letter_code
_entity_poly.pdbx_strand_id
1 'polypeptide(L)'
;MLTALGDCRSALSSKQFSDSTPTDLSDHGGTEDSLLTPEELSVLCRHMNEQHWAAQQVQRASVELFQALFFRDRPENDPIRQADGIICQLRGNNGFVVLVSRFGIRGSVCVKDPQGQVAWMSTKSEDRHRIQWMPAGAGFEVERVYDSTRGDCGRLEVRDPRTGEVQRYSIFDHVTVEIHVTDSVTHGLGLRLQLIRGPHVTKDLSATKSITDGKQLDTQLIESVQDQDTKRRRKRALDEQAATADEMEALDQDVLIARLHEPGSMYHHFRKLLRECNPAQPVVSPGDE
;
A
#
# COMPACT_ATOMS: atom_id res chain seq x y z
N MET A 1 1.29 3.35 -19.60
CA MET A 1 0.44 3.81 -18.49
C MET A 1 1.13 5.03 -17.91
N LEU A 2 1.02 6.12 -18.65
CA LEU A 2 1.40 7.47 -18.28
C LEU A 2 0.07 8.16 -18.01
N THR A 3 -0.33 8.20 -16.74
CA THR A 3 -1.48 8.98 -16.27
C THR A 3 -1.11 9.51 -14.90
N ALA A 4 -0.19 10.47 -14.86
CA ALA A 4 0.11 11.23 -13.65
C ALA A 4 0.99 12.44 -14.01
N LEU A 5 0.45 13.40 -14.75
CA LEU A 5 0.98 14.78 -14.84
C LEU A 5 -0.08 15.70 -15.52
N GLY A 6 -1.34 15.50 -15.16
CA GLY A 6 -2.44 16.40 -15.54
C GLY A 6 -3.19 16.76 -14.27
N ASP A 7 -3.44 18.04 -14.07
CA ASP A 7 -4.36 18.61 -13.08
C ASP A 7 -3.86 18.81 -11.64
N CYS A 8 -2.72 19.49 -11.48
CA CYS A 8 -2.47 20.30 -10.27
C CYS A 8 -2.94 21.76 -10.44
N ARG A 9 -3.81 22.05 -11.41
CA ARG A 9 -4.16 23.43 -11.80
C ARG A 9 -5.48 23.97 -11.24
N SER A 10 -6.18 23.20 -10.40
CA SER A 10 -7.50 23.58 -9.87
C SER A 10 -7.51 23.67 -8.33
N ALA A 11 -6.65 24.50 -7.75
CA ALA A 11 -6.76 24.85 -6.32
C ALA A 11 -6.23 26.25 -5.95
N LEU A 12 -6.03 27.14 -6.93
CA LEU A 12 -5.89 28.58 -6.67
C LEU A 12 -7.23 29.29 -6.97
N SER A 13 -8.33 28.76 -6.43
CA SER A 13 -9.51 29.60 -6.20
C SER A 13 -9.38 30.13 -4.78
N SER A 14 -8.57 31.18 -4.66
CA SER A 14 -8.52 32.03 -3.49
C SER A 14 -9.89 32.66 -3.31
N LYS A 15 -10.77 31.99 -2.56
CA LYS A 15 -11.78 32.73 -1.80
C LYS A 15 -10.99 33.50 -0.76
N GLN A 16 -10.84 34.80 -1.04
CA GLN A 16 -10.33 35.80 -0.13
C GLN A 16 -10.96 35.54 1.25
N PHE A 17 -10.14 35.10 2.21
CA PHE A 17 -10.43 35.39 3.60
C PHE A 17 -10.39 36.90 3.71
N SER A 18 -11.56 37.50 3.89
CA SER A 18 -11.67 38.92 4.18
C SER A 18 -10.90 39.18 5.47
N ASP A 19 -9.81 39.92 5.28
CA ASP A 19 -9.07 40.63 6.31
C ASP A 19 -10.05 41.53 7.08
N SER A 20 -10.27 41.22 8.35
CA SER A 20 -10.81 42.17 9.31
C SER A 20 -9.90 42.19 10.53
N THR A 21 -9.23 43.33 10.65
CA THR A 21 -8.36 43.85 11.71
C THR A 21 -8.77 43.53 13.16
N PRO A 22 -7.82 43.63 14.12
CA PRO A 22 -7.94 43.09 15.47
C PRO A 22 -8.78 44.00 16.35
N THR A 23 -9.81 43.44 16.97
CA THR A 23 -10.55 44.10 18.04
C THR A 23 -10.50 43.22 19.28
N ASP A 24 -9.86 43.77 20.31
CA ASP A 24 -9.96 43.50 21.74
C ASP A 24 -9.97 42.05 22.25
N LEU A 25 -8.82 41.73 22.83
CA LEU A 25 -8.67 40.80 23.95
C LEU A 25 -9.45 41.33 25.16
N SER A 26 -10.70 40.91 25.33
CA SER A 26 -11.32 40.89 26.66
C SER A 26 -12.37 39.79 26.76
N ASP A 27 -11.99 38.79 27.55
CA ASP A 27 -12.82 38.19 28.60
C ASP A 27 -14.19 37.63 28.18
N HIS A 28 -14.20 36.33 27.85
CA HIS A 28 -15.31 35.46 28.21
C HIS A 28 -14.76 34.18 28.85
N GLY A 29 -15.11 34.01 30.11
CA GLY A 29 -14.92 32.81 30.90
C GLY A 29 -15.49 31.56 30.23
N GLY A 30 -14.93 30.42 30.61
CA GLY A 30 -15.09 29.12 29.97
C GLY A 30 -16.51 28.80 29.50
N THR A 31 -16.66 28.75 28.18
CA THR A 31 -17.67 27.97 27.51
C THR A 31 -16.95 26.85 26.77
N GLU A 32 -17.48 25.65 26.93
CA GLU A 32 -16.97 24.39 26.38
C GLU A 32 -16.47 24.58 24.94
N ASP A 33 -15.30 24.00 24.67
CA ASP A 33 -14.66 23.86 23.37
C ASP A 33 -15.67 24.05 22.23
N SER A 34 -15.50 25.12 21.45
CA SER A 34 -16.32 25.41 20.27
C SER A 34 -16.18 24.26 19.27
N LEU A 35 -16.92 23.18 19.50
CA LEU A 35 -16.92 21.99 18.68
C LEU A 35 -17.35 22.40 17.28
N LEU A 36 -16.52 22.08 16.29
CA LEU A 36 -16.80 22.36 14.90
C LEU A 36 -18.17 21.79 14.54
N THR A 37 -18.93 22.57 13.78
CA THR A 37 -20.19 22.07 13.24
C THR A 37 -19.92 20.84 12.36
N PRO A 38 -20.88 19.91 12.20
CA PRO A 38 -20.69 18.73 11.35
C PRO A 38 -20.28 19.08 9.91
N GLU A 39 -20.75 20.23 9.40
CA GLU A 39 -20.40 20.75 8.09
C GLU A 39 -18.93 21.19 8.03
N GLU A 40 -18.47 21.98 9.00
CA GLU A 40 -17.07 22.41 9.11
C GLU A 40 -16.12 21.23 9.30
N LEU A 41 -16.51 20.24 10.12
CA LEU A 41 -15.77 19.01 10.31
C LEU A 41 -15.65 18.23 9.00
N SER A 42 -16.72 18.14 8.21
CA SER A 42 -16.69 17.44 6.91
C SER A 42 -15.74 18.10 5.92
N VAL A 43 -15.69 19.43 5.91
CA VAL A 43 -14.78 20.22 5.07
C VAL A 43 -13.34 20.01 5.52
N LEU A 44 -13.07 20.03 6.83
CA LEU A 44 -11.76 19.79 7.40
C LEU A 44 -11.27 18.36 7.09
N CYS A 45 -12.12 17.35 7.28
CA CYS A 45 -11.80 15.95 6.96
C CYS A 45 -11.47 15.77 5.46
N ARG A 46 -12.25 16.40 4.56
CA ARG A 46 -11.94 16.38 3.13
C ARG A 46 -10.57 17.00 2.85
N HIS A 47 -10.29 18.16 3.42
CA HIS A 47 -9.00 18.82 3.27
C HIS A 47 -7.83 17.96 3.77
N MET A 48 -7.97 17.36 4.95
CA MET A 48 -6.95 16.46 5.51
C MET A 48 -6.71 15.24 4.61
N ASN A 49 -7.77 14.65 4.06
CA ASN A 49 -7.65 13.51 3.14
C ASN A 49 -6.96 13.90 1.82
N GLU A 50 -7.28 15.07 1.27
CA GLU A 50 -6.62 15.61 0.09
C GLU A 50 -5.12 15.89 0.34
N GLN A 51 -4.80 16.53 1.47
CA GLN A 51 -3.41 16.78 1.88
C GLN A 51 -2.65 15.49 2.14
N HIS A 52 -3.29 14.50 2.76
CA HIS A 52 -2.70 13.19 2.98
C HIS A 52 -2.36 12.50 1.67
N TRP A 53 -3.29 12.50 0.71
CA TRP A 53 -3.06 11.93 -0.61
C TRP A 53 -1.95 12.68 -1.37
N ALA A 54 -1.97 14.02 -1.34
CA ALA A 54 -0.93 14.84 -1.95
C ALA A 54 0.46 14.55 -1.34
N ALA A 55 0.55 14.44 -0.02
CA ALA A 55 1.78 14.13 0.68
C ALA A 55 2.33 12.74 0.30
N GLN A 56 1.47 11.72 0.20
CA GLN A 56 1.88 10.38 -0.28
C GLN A 56 2.45 10.42 -1.70
N GLN A 57 1.84 11.21 -2.59
CA GLN A 57 2.29 11.34 -3.96
C GLN A 57 3.64 12.05 -4.06
N VAL A 58 3.83 13.13 -3.28
CA VAL A 58 5.12 13.84 -3.20
C VAL A 58 6.21 12.93 -2.61
N GLN A 59 5.89 12.17 -1.58
CA GLN A 59 6.83 11.21 -0.98
C GLN A 59 7.26 10.16 -2.01
N ARG A 60 6.30 9.58 -2.76
CA ARG A 60 6.60 8.61 -3.81
C ARG A 60 7.46 9.22 -4.92
N ALA A 61 7.11 10.41 -5.41
CA ALA A 61 7.87 11.09 -6.46
C ALA A 61 9.29 11.45 -6.00
N SER A 62 9.46 11.83 -4.73
CA SER A 62 10.78 12.09 -4.15
C SER A 62 11.66 10.85 -4.15
N VAL A 63 11.13 9.69 -3.73
CA VAL A 63 11.86 8.42 -3.75
C VAL A 63 12.24 8.04 -5.19
N GLU A 64 11.30 8.14 -6.14
CA GLU A 64 11.55 7.82 -7.56
C GLU A 64 12.66 8.72 -8.14
N LEU A 65 12.65 10.02 -7.83
CA LEU A 65 13.69 10.97 -8.27
C LEU A 65 15.07 10.62 -7.68
N PHE A 66 15.16 10.39 -6.36
CA PHE A 66 16.44 10.07 -5.72
C PHE A 66 16.99 8.71 -6.17
N GLN A 67 16.13 7.74 -6.45
CA GLN A 67 16.54 6.50 -7.11
C GLN A 67 17.10 6.78 -8.51
N ALA A 68 16.43 7.59 -9.32
CA ALA A 68 16.92 7.95 -10.65
C ALA A 68 18.28 8.67 -10.60
N LEU A 69 18.46 9.61 -9.67
CA LEU A 69 19.74 10.28 -9.42
C LEU A 69 20.83 9.29 -8.97
N PHE A 70 20.50 8.35 -8.08
CA PHE A 70 21.43 7.32 -7.64
C PHE A 70 21.99 6.50 -8.80
N PHE A 71 21.14 6.10 -9.76
CA PHE A 71 21.62 5.37 -10.93
C PHE A 71 22.32 6.31 -11.93
N ARG A 72 21.88 7.56 -12.07
CA ARG A 72 22.50 8.53 -13.00
C ARG A 72 23.96 8.80 -12.65
N ASP A 73 24.27 8.88 -11.36
CA ASP A 73 25.63 9.15 -10.88
C ASP A 73 26.57 7.93 -10.97
N ARG A 74 26.04 6.75 -11.36
CA ARG A 74 26.82 5.53 -11.58
C ARG A 74 27.12 5.34 -13.07
N PRO A 75 28.28 4.79 -13.45
CA PRO A 75 28.56 4.50 -14.85
C PRO A 75 27.58 3.45 -15.42
N GLU A 76 27.37 3.45 -16.73
CA GLU A 76 26.42 2.53 -17.38
C GLU A 76 26.84 1.06 -17.23
N ASN A 77 28.14 0.78 -17.21
CA ASN A 77 28.70 -0.58 -17.05
C ASN A 77 28.79 -1.04 -15.59
N ASP A 78 28.19 -0.32 -14.63
CA ASP A 78 28.24 -0.69 -13.22
C ASP A 78 27.42 -1.98 -12.96
N PRO A 79 27.99 -3.03 -12.34
CA PRO A 79 27.23 -4.22 -11.96
C PRO A 79 26.05 -3.91 -11.01
N ILE A 80 26.04 -2.77 -10.32
CA ILE A 80 24.91 -2.33 -9.48
C ILE A 80 23.64 -2.10 -10.31
N ARG A 81 23.77 -1.71 -11.59
CA ARG A 81 22.64 -1.53 -12.51
C ARG A 81 22.05 -2.86 -12.98
N GLN A 82 22.78 -3.96 -12.85
CA GLN A 82 22.28 -5.29 -13.12
C GLN A 82 21.72 -5.89 -11.84
N ALA A 83 20.43 -6.17 -11.85
CA ALA A 83 19.75 -6.67 -10.67
C ALA A 83 18.83 -7.83 -11.02
N ASP A 84 18.75 -8.78 -10.09
CA ASP A 84 17.75 -9.83 -10.15
C ASP A 84 16.37 -9.26 -9.76
N GLY A 85 15.35 -9.73 -10.45
CA GLY A 85 13.99 -9.30 -10.23
C GLY A 85 12.98 -10.40 -10.50
N ILE A 86 11.84 -10.30 -9.82
CA ILE A 86 10.78 -11.31 -9.85
C ILE A 86 9.66 -10.79 -10.74
N ILE A 87 9.17 -11.61 -11.68
CA ILE A 87 8.00 -11.29 -12.48
C ILE A 87 6.76 -11.29 -11.57
N CYS A 88 6.15 -10.14 -11.34
CA CYS A 88 4.95 -10.03 -10.50
C CYS A 88 3.65 -10.09 -11.30
N GLN A 89 3.69 -9.68 -12.56
CA GLN A 89 2.48 -9.53 -13.37
C GLN A 89 2.81 -9.57 -14.86
N LEU A 90 2.05 -10.32 -15.65
CA LEU A 90 2.12 -10.27 -17.11
C LEU A 90 1.29 -9.10 -17.66
N ARG A 91 1.83 -8.36 -18.62
CA ARG A 91 1.24 -7.14 -19.18
C ARG A 91 1.01 -7.28 -20.67
N GLY A 92 -0.26 -7.51 -21.05
CA GLY A 92 -0.65 -7.73 -22.44
C GLY A 92 0.13 -8.90 -23.07
N ASN A 93 0.47 -8.74 -24.35
CA ASN A 93 1.19 -9.76 -25.14
C ASN A 93 2.67 -9.41 -25.35
N ASN A 94 3.19 -8.34 -24.71
CA ASN A 94 4.52 -7.81 -25.03
C ASN A 94 5.41 -7.56 -23.80
N GLY A 95 5.00 -7.99 -22.61
CA GLY A 95 5.85 -7.74 -21.47
C GLY A 95 5.24 -8.14 -20.16
N PHE A 96 5.96 -7.76 -19.12
CA PHE A 96 5.63 -8.08 -17.75
C PHE A 96 6.18 -7.00 -16.82
N VAL A 97 5.75 -7.03 -15.57
CA VAL A 97 6.19 -6.14 -14.51
C VAL A 97 7.11 -6.93 -13.60
N VAL A 98 8.31 -6.39 -13.37
CA VAL A 98 9.34 -6.98 -12.53
C VAL A 98 9.47 -6.16 -11.24
N LEU A 99 9.59 -6.86 -10.12
CA LEU A 99 10.02 -6.28 -8.84
C LEU A 99 11.50 -6.57 -8.63
N VAL A 100 12.30 -5.52 -8.60
CA VAL A 100 13.72 -5.57 -8.23
C VAL A 100 13.82 -5.35 -6.73
N SER A 101 13.79 -6.46 -5.97
CA SER A 101 13.70 -6.44 -4.51
C SER A 101 14.84 -5.67 -3.83
N ARG A 102 16.05 -5.70 -4.40
CA ARG A 102 17.24 -5.00 -3.87
C ARG A 102 17.02 -3.49 -3.71
N PHE A 103 16.28 -2.88 -4.62
CA PHE A 103 16.07 -1.42 -4.66
C PHE A 103 14.61 -1.02 -4.40
N GLY A 104 13.71 -2.00 -4.22
CA GLY A 104 12.27 -1.75 -4.10
C GLY A 104 11.66 -1.15 -5.38
N ILE A 105 12.27 -1.39 -6.53
CA ILE A 105 11.83 -0.81 -7.81
C ILE A 105 10.87 -1.77 -8.49
N ARG A 106 9.72 -1.26 -8.91
CA ARG A 106 8.75 -2.02 -9.73
C ARG A 106 8.64 -1.37 -11.10
N GLY A 107 9.04 -2.08 -12.15
CA GLY A 107 9.10 -1.54 -13.51
C GLY A 107 8.58 -2.51 -14.56
N SER A 108 8.11 -1.98 -15.68
CA SER A 108 7.72 -2.81 -16.83
C SER A 108 8.92 -3.15 -17.69
N VAL A 109 9.03 -4.42 -18.07
CA VAL A 109 9.99 -4.94 -19.02
C VAL A 109 9.23 -5.38 -20.26
N CYS A 110 9.68 -4.92 -21.42
CA CYS A 110 9.14 -5.32 -22.72
C CYS A 110 9.98 -6.45 -23.29
N VAL A 111 9.33 -7.47 -23.86
CA VAL A 111 10.00 -8.57 -24.55
C VAL A 111 10.20 -8.26 -26.03
N LYS A 112 9.32 -7.42 -26.61
CA LYS A 112 9.52 -6.79 -27.92
C LYS A 112 9.64 -5.28 -27.73
N ASP A 113 10.73 -4.73 -28.24
CA ASP A 113 10.98 -3.30 -28.22
C ASP A 113 10.05 -2.55 -29.20
N PRO A 114 9.88 -1.22 -29.03
CA PRO A 114 9.10 -0.40 -29.97
C PRO A 114 9.63 -0.46 -31.41
N GLN A 115 10.92 -0.76 -31.59
CA GLN A 115 11.56 -0.97 -32.89
C GLN A 115 11.25 -2.35 -33.51
N GLY A 116 10.49 -3.18 -32.80
CA GLY A 116 10.12 -4.52 -33.23
C GLY A 116 11.16 -5.61 -32.93
N GLN A 117 12.28 -5.27 -32.28
CA GLN A 117 13.28 -6.26 -31.86
C GLN A 117 12.74 -7.14 -30.73
N VAL A 118 13.04 -8.44 -30.74
CA VAL A 118 12.51 -9.41 -29.76
C VAL A 118 13.63 -10.00 -28.91
N ALA A 119 13.45 -10.02 -27.59
CA ALA A 119 14.37 -10.62 -26.64
C ALA A 119 14.32 -12.16 -26.72
N TRP A 120 15.44 -12.77 -27.12
CA TRP A 120 15.58 -14.22 -27.28
C TRP A 120 16.78 -14.76 -26.50
N MET A 121 16.62 -15.86 -25.77
CA MET A 121 17.73 -16.57 -25.12
C MET A 121 18.44 -17.47 -26.14
N SER A 122 19.72 -17.24 -26.37
CA SER A 122 20.49 -18.09 -27.27
C SER A 122 20.87 -19.40 -26.58
N THR A 123 20.35 -20.52 -27.08
CA THR A 123 20.71 -21.87 -26.63
C THR A 123 22.14 -22.29 -27.01
N LYS A 124 22.78 -21.55 -27.93
CA LYS A 124 24.11 -21.86 -28.48
C LYS A 124 25.26 -21.10 -27.83
N SER A 125 24.96 -20.17 -26.92
CA SER A 125 25.97 -19.39 -26.20
C SER A 125 26.35 -20.07 -24.88
N GLU A 126 27.61 -19.91 -24.43
CA GLU A 126 28.06 -20.39 -23.11
C GLU A 126 27.16 -19.86 -21.97
N ASP A 127 26.61 -18.66 -22.13
CA ASP A 127 25.60 -18.07 -21.24
C ASP A 127 24.16 -18.41 -21.70
N ARG A 128 23.68 -19.61 -21.38
CA ARG A 128 22.35 -20.12 -21.78
C ARG A 128 21.15 -19.21 -21.45
N HIS A 129 21.29 -18.31 -20.49
CA HIS A 129 20.20 -17.42 -20.05
C HIS A 129 20.34 -16.00 -20.59
N ARG A 130 21.42 -15.67 -21.30
CA ARG A 130 21.66 -14.31 -21.79
C ARG A 130 20.74 -14.00 -22.97
N ILE A 131 20.10 -12.84 -22.89
CA ILE A 131 19.21 -12.33 -23.92
C ILE A 131 20.01 -11.69 -25.05
N GLN A 132 19.61 -12.04 -26.27
CA GLN A 132 20.03 -11.41 -27.50
C GLN A 132 18.79 -10.79 -28.15
N TRP A 133 18.90 -9.52 -28.56
CA TRP A 133 17.83 -8.81 -29.23
C TRP A 133 17.84 -9.16 -30.72
N MET A 134 16.82 -9.90 -31.14
CA MET A 134 16.65 -10.34 -32.52
C MET A 134 15.97 -9.25 -33.34
N PRO A 135 16.40 -9.01 -34.60
CA PRO A 135 15.84 -7.95 -35.43
C PRO A 135 14.37 -8.23 -35.79
N ALA A 136 13.59 -7.17 -36.01
CA ALA A 136 12.15 -7.24 -36.27
C ALA A 136 11.75 -8.13 -37.46
N GLY A 137 12.63 -8.27 -38.46
CA GLY A 137 12.40 -9.11 -39.64
C GLY A 137 12.69 -10.60 -39.44
N ALA A 138 13.10 -11.03 -38.25
CA ALA A 138 13.44 -12.43 -37.99
C ALA A 138 12.20 -13.33 -37.80
N GLY A 139 10.99 -12.77 -37.71
CA GLY A 139 9.73 -13.51 -37.65
C GLY A 139 9.35 -14.05 -36.27
N PHE A 140 10.01 -13.58 -35.20
CA PHE A 140 9.67 -13.98 -33.84
C PHE A 140 8.28 -13.49 -33.45
N GLU A 141 7.46 -14.41 -32.97
CA GLU A 141 6.11 -14.14 -32.48
C GLU A 141 6.11 -14.13 -30.96
N VAL A 142 5.43 -13.13 -30.38
CA VAL A 142 5.26 -13.00 -28.93
C VAL A 142 3.77 -13.06 -28.63
N GLU A 143 3.36 -14.08 -27.89
CA GLU A 143 1.96 -14.32 -27.55
C GLU A 143 1.83 -14.63 -26.07
N ARG A 144 0.71 -14.20 -25.47
CA ARG A 144 0.33 -14.63 -24.14
C ARG A 144 -0.60 -15.83 -24.26
N VAL A 145 -0.12 -16.97 -23.79
CA VAL A 145 -0.85 -18.24 -23.78
C VAL A 145 -1.49 -18.43 -22.41
N TYR A 146 -2.72 -18.95 -22.39
CA TYR A 146 -3.43 -19.29 -21.16
C TYR A 146 -3.69 -20.79 -21.17
N ASP A 147 -3.42 -21.47 -20.07
CA ASP A 147 -3.86 -22.85 -19.91
C ASP A 147 -5.39 -22.88 -19.74
N SER A 148 -6.02 -23.96 -20.21
CA SER A 148 -7.47 -24.17 -20.14
C SER A 148 -8.01 -24.40 -18.73
N THR A 149 -7.13 -24.43 -17.72
CA THR A 149 -7.46 -24.58 -16.32
C THR A 149 -7.92 -23.23 -15.73
N ARG A 150 -9.04 -23.24 -15.01
CA ARG A 150 -9.56 -22.04 -14.34
C ARG A 150 -8.56 -21.55 -13.29
N GLY A 151 -8.00 -20.36 -13.50
CA GLY A 151 -7.12 -19.68 -12.54
C GLY A 151 -5.67 -19.48 -13.01
N ASP A 152 -5.31 -19.90 -14.22
CA ASP A 152 -3.98 -19.63 -14.75
C ASP A 152 -3.77 -18.13 -14.99
N CYS A 153 -2.64 -17.61 -14.51
CA CYS A 153 -2.20 -16.24 -14.78
C CYS A 153 -1.70 -16.07 -16.23
N GLY A 154 -1.61 -17.17 -16.99
CA GLY A 154 -1.07 -17.25 -18.32
C GLY A 154 0.46 -17.23 -18.30
N ARG A 155 1.04 -17.49 -19.47
CA ARG A 155 2.49 -17.49 -19.72
C ARG A 155 2.76 -16.69 -20.98
N LEU A 156 3.82 -15.89 -20.97
CA LEU A 156 4.28 -15.19 -22.16
C LEU A 156 5.22 -16.11 -22.92
N GLU A 157 4.87 -16.44 -24.15
CA GLU A 157 5.68 -17.28 -25.04
C GLU A 157 6.28 -16.44 -26.16
N VAL A 158 7.58 -16.61 -26.39
CA VAL A 158 8.29 -16.14 -27.57
C VAL A 158 8.61 -17.37 -28.41
N ARG A 159 8.23 -17.38 -29.68
CA ARG A 159 8.45 -18.50 -30.60
C ARG A 159 9.47 -18.13 -31.66
N ASP A 160 10.49 -18.98 -31.82
CA ASP A 160 11.42 -18.88 -32.95
C ASP A 160 10.82 -19.59 -34.17
N PRO A 161 10.53 -18.88 -35.27
CA PRO A 161 9.96 -19.49 -36.47
C PRO A 161 10.92 -20.45 -37.19
N ARG A 162 12.23 -20.36 -36.93
CA ARG A 162 13.26 -21.17 -37.63
C ARG A 162 13.49 -22.51 -36.97
N THR A 163 13.49 -22.54 -35.65
CA THR A 163 13.79 -23.73 -34.85
C THR A 163 12.54 -24.36 -34.23
N GLY A 164 11.45 -23.60 -34.10
CA GLY A 164 10.26 -24.02 -33.35
C GLY A 164 10.47 -24.02 -31.83
N GLU A 165 11.61 -23.53 -31.34
CA GLU A 165 11.86 -23.38 -29.91
C GLU A 165 10.94 -22.32 -29.32
N VAL A 166 10.49 -22.55 -28.08
CA VAL A 166 9.59 -21.66 -27.36
C VAL A 166 10.23 -21.24 -26.04
N GLN A 167 10.44 -19.94 -25.91
CA GLN A 167 10.89 -19.32 -24.68
C GLN A 167 9.68 -18.85 -23.87
N ARG A 168 9.61 -19.21 -22.59
CA ARG A 168 8.46 -18.97 -21.73
C ARG A 168 8.83 -18.05 -20.56
N TYR A 169 7.91 -17.17 -20.19
CA TYR A 169 7.96 -16.37 -18.98
C TYR A 169 6.65 -16.49 -18.21
N SER A 170 6.73 -16.79 -16.92
CA SER A 170 5.60 -16.94 -16.01
C SER A 170 5.73 -16.01 -14.82
N ILE A 171 4.63 -15.84 -14.07
CA ILE A 171 4.68 -15.09 -12.82
C ILE A 171 5.56 -15.86 -11.82
N PHE A 172 6.33 -15.12 -11.02
CA PHE A 172 7.32 -15.58 -10.06
C PHE A 172 8.62 -16.14 -10.64
N ASP A 173 8.80 -16.10 -11.97
CA ASP A 173 10.13 -16.35 -12.55
C ASP A 173 11.10 -15.24 -12.16
N HIS A 174 12.35 -15.63 -11.89
CA HIS A 174 13.46 -14.71 -11.65
C HIS A 174 14.14 -14.36 -12.97
N VAL A 175 14.35 -13.07 -13.21
CA VAL A 175 14.97 -12.53 -14.41
C VAL A 175 16.01 -11.49 -14.02
N THR A 176 17.10 -11.39 -14.78
CA THR A 176 18.08 -10.32 -14.57
C THR A 176 17.75 -9.15 -15.49
N VAL A 177 17.56 -7.98 -14.89
CA VAL A 177 17.27 -6.74 -15.59
C VAL A 177 18.39 -5.73 -15.42
N GLU A 178 18.56 -4.89 -16.43
CA GLU A 178 19.39 -3.69 -16.39
C GLU A 178 18.54 -2.48 -16.07
N ILE A 179 19.04 -1.61 -15.19
CA ILE A 179 18.39 -0.36 -14.82
C ILE A 179 19.04 0.79 -15.61
N HIS A 180 18.27 1.36 -16.54
CA HIS A 180 18.64 2.55 -17.30
C HIS A 180 17.92 3.78 -16.79
N VAL A 181 18.60 4.92 -16.81
CA VAL A 181 18.00 6.23 -16.54
C VAL A 181 17.57 6.83 -17.87
N THR A 182 16.28 7.12 -18.00
CA THR A 182 15.73 7.85 -19.14
C THR A 182 15.63 9.32 -18.77
N ASP A 183 16.40 10.15 -19.45
CA ASP A 183 16.24 11.60 -19.43
C ASP A 183 15.28 12.02 -20.55
N SER A 184 14.43 13.01 -20.29
CA SER A 184 13.51 13.53 -21.28
C SER A 184 13.30 15.03 -21.09
N VAL A 185 13.07 15.74 -22.19
CA VAL A 185 12.94 17.20 -22.16
C VAL A 185 11.67 17.64 -21.41
N THR A 186 10.62 16.80 -21.40
CA THR A 186 9.29 17.14 -20.89
C THR A 186 8.88 16.40 -19.63
N HIS A 187 9.63 15.38 -19.22
CA HIS A 187 9.37 14.61 -18.00
C HIS A 187 10.63 14.53 -17.14
N GLY A 188 10.43 14.43 -15.83
CA GLY A 188 11.54 14.19 -14.90
C GLY A 188 12.28 12.88 -15.20
N LEU A 189 13.45 12.73 -14.58
CA LEU A 189 14.26 11.52 -14.70
C LEU A 189 13.42 10.28 -14.38
N GLY A 190 13.43 9.32 -15.30
CA GLY A 190 12.72 8.05 -15.17
C GLY A 190 13.68 6.87 -15.13
N LEU A 191 13.21 5.75 -14.59
CA LEU A 191 13.92 4.47 -14.65
C LEU A 191 13.23 3.54 -15.66
N ARG A 192 14.02 2.95 -16.55
CA ARG A 192 13.60 1.92 -17.50
C ARG A 192 14.33 0.62 -17.18
N LEU A 193 13.60 -0.48 -17.15
CA LEU A 193 14.15 -1.82 -17.00
C LEU A 193 14.30 -2.48 -18.38
N GLN A 194 15.48 -3.02 -18.66
CA GLN A 194 15.75 -3.81 -19.86
C GLN A 194 16.11 -5.24 -19.46
N LEU A 195 15.64 -6.23 -20.22
CA LEU A 195 15.94 -7.64 -19.93
C LEU A 195 17.35 -8.01 -20.41
N ILE A 196 18.20 -8.49 -19.49
CA ILE A 196 19.54 -9.03 -19.82
C ILE A 196 19.55 -10.55 -19.79
N ARG A 197 18.90 -11.16 -18.79
CA ARG A 197 18.81 -12.62 -18.66
C ARG A 197 17.37 -13.05 -18.48
N GLY A 198 16.99 -14.11 -19.18
CA GLY A 198 15.67 -14.71 -19.05
C GLY A 198 15.51 -15.49 -17.73
N PRO A 199 14.42 -16.26 -17.62
CA PRO A 199 14.11 -17.04 -16.44
C PRO A 199 15.28 -17.94 -16.05
N HIS A 200 15.70 -17.85 -14.79
CA HIS A 200 16.74 -18.69 -14.23
C HIS A 200 16.41 -19.05 -12.78
N VAL A 201 16.96 -20.17 -12.32
CA VAL A 201 16.89 -20.55 -10.90
C VAL A 201 17.96 -19.78 -10.17
N THR A 202 17.55 -18.85 -9.30
CA THR A 202 18.47 -18.23 -8.35
C THR A 202 19.03 -19.33 -7.46
N LYS A 203 20.35 -19.54 -7.50
CA LYS A 203 21.02 -20.55 -6.65
C LYS A 203 21.02 -20.17 -5.16
N ASP A 204 20.47 -19.02 -4.81
CA ASP A 204 20.62 -18.42 -3.49
C ASP A 204 19.59 -18.91 -2.45
N LEU A 205 18.79 -19.93 -2.77
CA LEU A 205 17.91 -20.61 -1.80
C LEU A 205 18.02 -22.15 -1.81
N SER A 206 18.86 -22.74 -2.68
CA SER A 206 18.90 -24.20 -2.87
C SER A 206 20.10 -24.89 -2.22
N ALA A 207 20.46 -24.50 -0.99
CA ALA A 207 21.23 -25.34 -0.08
C ALA A 207 20.34 -26.07 0.94
N THR A 208 19.04 -26.22 0.65
CA THR A 208 18.13 -27.05 1.45
C THR A 208 17.58 -28.17 0.57
N LYS A 209 18.30 -29.29 0.64
CA LYS A 209 17.92 -30.70 0.44
C LYS A 209 16.54 -30.99 -0.19
N SER A 210 16.61 -31.82 -1.25
CA SER A 210 15.65 -32.87 -1.66
C SER A 210 14.17 -32.51 -1.90
N ILE A 211 13.75 -32.75 -3.14
CA ILE A 211 12.42 -32.57 -3.76
C ILE A 211 11.28 -33.41 -3.09
N THR A 212 11.56 -34.14 -2.02
CA THR A 212 10.56 -34.90 -1.25
C THR A 212 9.91 -34.12 -0.10
N ASP A 213 10.55 -33.08 0.45
CA ASP A 213 10.06 -32.35 1.62
C ASP A 213 9.09 -31.19 1.30
N GLY A 214 9.04 -30.72 0.05
CA GLY A 214 8.27 -29.54 -0.34
C GLY A 214 6.75 -29.67 -0.14
N LYS A 215 6.17 -30.86 -0.38
CA LYS A 215 4.74 -31.10 -0.13
C LYS A 215 4.40 -31.07 1.36
N GLN A 216 5.31 -31.52 2.21
CA GLN A 216 5.07 -31.58 3.65
C GLN A 216 5.16 -30.18 4.28
N LEU A 217 6.07 -29.34 3.77
CA LEU A 217 6.21 -27.94 4.20
C LEU A 217 5.01 -27.06 3.77
N ASP A 218 4.51 -27.21 2.54
CA ASP A 218 3.31 -26.49 2.09
C ASP A 218 2.08 -26.86 2.92
N THR A 219 1.93 -28.15 3.27
CA THR A 219 0.79 -28.61 4.08
C THR A 219 0.86 -28.06 5.50
N GLN A 220 2.06 -28.03 6.11
CA GLN A 220 2.28 -27.46 7.45
C GLN A 220 2.09 -25.93 7.49
N LEU A 221 2.49 -25.21 6.45
CA LEU A 221 2.28 -23.76 6.35
C LEU A 221 0.79 -23.41 6.22
N ILE A 222 0.05 -24.15 5.39
CA ILE A 222 -1.39 -23.95 5.21
C ILE A 222 -2.13 -24.24 6.53
N GLU A 223 -1.79 -25.31 7.23
CA GLU A 223 -2.37 -25.66 8.52
C GLU A 223 -2.05 -24.60 9.59
N SER A 224 -0.81 -24.09 9.65
CA SER A 224 -0.41 -23.05 10.59
C SER A 224 -1.14 -21.72 10.38
N VAL A 225 -1.36 -21.31 9.13
CA VAL A 225 -2.11 -20.09 8.80
C VAL A 225 -3.59 -20.25 9.14
N GLN A 226 -4.18 -21.42 8.89
CA GLN A 226 -5.56 -21.72 9.27
C GLN A 226 -5.73 -21.73 10.80
N ASP A 227 -4.79 -22.29 11.54
CA ASP A 227 -4.77 -22.26 13.01
C ASP A 227 -4.58 -20.86 13.58
N GLN A 228 -3.75 -20.02 12.95
CA GLN A 228 -3.60 -18.63 13.36
C GLN A 228 -4.88 -17.83 13.07
N ASP A 229 -5.53 -18.03 11.92
CA ASP A 229 -6.74 -17.30 11.57
C ASP A 229 -7.93 -17.72 12.45
N THR A 230 -8.07 -19.01 12.79
CA THR A 230 -9.09 -19.49 13.73
C THR A 230 -8.86 -18.96 15.15
N LYS A 231 -7.61 -18.94 15.64
CA LYS A 231 -7.26 -18.32 16.93
C LYS A 231 -7.56 -16.81 16.93
N ARG A 232 -7.26 -16.09 15.85
CA ARG A 232 -7.57 -14.66 15.72
C ARG A 232 -9.07 -14.40 15.69
N ARG A 233 -9.86 -15.20 14.97
CA ARG A 233 -11.32 -15.11 14.96
C ARG A 233 -11.92 -15.39 16.33
N ARG A 234 -11.42 -16.42 17.02
CA ARG A 234 -11.86 -16.75 18.38
C ARG A 234 -11.51 -15.65 19.38
N LYS A 235 -10.34 -15.01 19.25
CA LYS A 235 -9.97 -13.85 20.05
C LYS A 235 -10.93 -12.67 19.81
N ARG A 236 -11.22 -12.33 18.55
CA ARG A 236 -12.19 -11.26 18.23
C ARG A 236 -13.58 -11.54 18.80
N ALA A 237 -14.06 -12.78 18.71
CA ALA A 237 -15.35 -13.15 19.28
C ALA A 237 -15.38 -13.07 20.82
N LEU A 238 -14.26 -13.39 21.49
CA LEU A 238 -14.13 -13.23 22.94
C LEU A 238 -14.05 -11.76 23.34
N ASP A 239 -13.30 -10.94 22.60
CA ASP A 239 -13.19 -9.50 22.83
C ASP A 239 -14.56 -8.81 22.60
N GLU A 240 -15.33 -9.25 21.61
CA GLU A 240 -16.69 -8.76 21.33
C GLU A 240 -17.70 -9.19 22.41
N GLN A 241 -17.61 -10.43 22.91
CA GLN A 241 -18.41 -10.87 24.06
C GLN A 241 -18.05 -10.13 25.35
N ALA A 242 -16.77 -9.84 25.59
CA ALA A 242 -16.33 -9.05 26.74
C ALA A 242 -16.86 -7.60 26.65
N ALA A 243 -16.80 -6.97 25.48
CA ALA A 243 -17.36 -5.63 25.28
C ALA A 243 -18.87 -5.59 25.55
N THR A 244 -19.63 -6.61 25.13
CA THR A 244 -21.08 -6.68 25.43
C THR A 244 -21.38 -6.96 26.90
N ALA A 245 -20.49 -7.66 27.62
CA ALA A 245 -20.64 -7.90 29.06
C ALA A 245 -20.35 -6.62 29.85
N ASP A 246 -19.30 -5.88 29.48
CA ASP A 246 -18.96 -4.59 30.07
C ASP A 246 -20.08 -3.55 29.85
N GLU A 247 -20.70 -3.52 28.65
CA GLU A 247 -21.87 -2.66 28.38
C GLU A 247 -23.08 -3.05 29.24
N MET A 248 -23.33 -4.34 29.44
CA MET A 248 -24.45 -4.81 30.27
C MET A 248 -24.23 -4.55 31.77
N GLU A 249 -22.99 -4.65 32.25
CA GLU A 249 -22.61 -4.32 33.63
C GLU A 249 -22.69 -2.81 33.89
N ALA A 250 -22.30 -1.97 32.92
CA ALA A 250 -22.46 -0.52 33.00
C ALA A 250 -23.94 -0.10 33.11
N LEU A 251 -24.82 -0.74 32.34
CA LEU A 251 -26.27 -0.49 32.43
C LEU A 251 -26.84 -0.90 33.80
N ASP A 252 -26.39 -2.01 34.39
CA ASP A 252 -26.87 -2.44 35.71
C ASP A 252 -26.36 -1.50 36.83
N GLN A 253 -25.14 -0.96 36.69
CA GLN A 253 -24.60 0.05 37.59
C GLN A 253 -25.41 1.35 37.54
N ASP A 254 -25.81 1.82 36.37
CA ASP A 254 -26.65 3.03 36.22
C ASP A 254 -28.04 2.84 36.84
N VAL A 255 -28.63 1.65 36.72
CA VAL A 255 -29.90 1.30 37.38
C VAL A 255 -29.75 1.27 38.91
N LEU A 256 -28.63 0.74 39.42
CA LEU A 256 -28.30 0.76 40.85
C LEU A 256 -28.12 2.19 41.39
N ILE A 257 -27.42 3.04 40.64
CA ILE A 257 -27.23 4.46 41.00
C ILE A 257 -28.58 5.18 41.02
N ALA A 258 -29.44 4.96 40.02
CA ALA A 258 -30.78 5.56 39.98
C ALA A 258 -31.61 5.20 41.22
N ARG A 259 -31.60 3.92 41.64
CA ARG A 259 -32.28 3.46 42.86
C ARG A 259 -31.70 4.06 44.14
N LEU A 260 -30.39 4.28 44.19
CA LEU A 260 -29.75 4.93 45.34
C LEU A 260 -30.20 6.40 45.50
N HIS A 261 -30.55 7.06 44.39
CA HIS A 261 -31.02 8.45 44.38
C HIS A 261 -32.53 8.62 44.59
N GLU A 262 -33.29 7.52 44.69
CA GLU A 262 -34.73 7.58 44.97
C GLU A 262 -35.03 8.18 46.36
N PRO A 263 -36.12 8.97 46.52
CA PRO A 263 -36.43 9.67 47.77
C PRO A 263 -36.61 8.75 48.99
N GLY A 264 -36.95 7.48 48.76
CA GLY A 264 -37.11 6.45 49.79
C GLY A 264 -35.81 5.74 50.20
N SER A 265 -34.72 5.93 49.46
CA SER A 265 -33.44 5.24 49.71
C SER A 265 -32.72 5.80 50.93
N MET A 266 -32.02 4.94 51.69
CA MET A 266 -31.21 5.35 52.84
C MET A 266 -30.10 6.32 52.44
N TYR A 267 -29.57 6.21 51.22
CA TYR A 267 -28.56 7.13 50.69
C TYR A 267 -29.11 8.55 50.52
N HIS A 268 -30.33 8.68 49.98
CA HIS A 268 -31.02 9.96 49.85
C HIS A 268 -31.29 10.60 51.22
N HIS A 269 -31.75 9.79 52.19
CA HIS A 269 -31.97 10.23 53.58
C HIS A 269 -30.67 10.68 54.26
N PHE A 270 -29.58 9.94 54.07
CA PHE A 270 -28.27 10.28 54.61
C PHE A 270 -27.73 11.58 54.01
N ARG A 271 -27.86 11.80 52.69
CA ARG A 271 -27.49 13.10 52.07
C ARG A 271 -28.36 14.25 52.56
N LYS A 272 -29.65 14.01 52.81
CA LYS A 272 -30.56 15.01 53.38
C LYS A 272 -30.13 15.39 54.81
N LEU A 273 -29.85 14.41 55.66
CA LEU A 273 -29.33 14.63 57.02
C LEU A 273 -27.99 15.37 57.03
N LEU A 274 -27.07 15.02 56.13
CA LEU A 274 -25.80 15.74 56.00
C LEU A 274 -25.98 17.21 55.57
N ARG A 275 -27.01 17.50 54.76
CA ARG A 275 -27.36 18.87 54.36
C ARG A 275 -28.02 19.64 55.50
N GLU A 276 -28.78 18.96 56.35
CA GLU A 276 -29.40 19.54 57.56
C GLU A 276 -28.38 19.79 58.69
N CYS A 277 -27.30 19.00 58.78
CA CYS A 277 -26.25 19.16 59.79
C CYS A 277 -25.18 20.22 59.49
N ASN A 278 -25.21 20.90 58.33
CA ASN A 278 -24.24 21.94 57.98
C ASN A 278 -24.93 23.24 57.52
N PRO A 279 -25.23 24.19 58.43
CA PRO A 279 -25.81 25.47 58.06
C PRO A 279 -24.68 26.45 57.67
N ALA A 280 -24.15 26.33 56.45
CA ALA A 280 -23.25 27.33 55.89
C ALA A 280 -23.49 27.55 54.37
N GLN A 281 -24.37 28.52 54.13
CA GLN A 281 -24.50 29.44 52.99
C GLN A 281 -24.92 28.97 51.58
N PRO A 282 -25.64 29.85 50.84
CA PRO A 282 -26.42 29.52 49.67
C PRO A 282 -25.60 29.68 48.39
N VAL A 283 -25.75 28.74 47.45
CA VAL A 283 -25.39 28.99 46.05
C VAL A 283 -26.66 29.43 45.35
N VAL A 284 -26.73 30.74 45.10
CA VAL A 284 -27.70 31.40 44.23
C VAL A 284 -27.35 31.04 42.79
N SER A 285 -28.34 30.55 42.05
CA SER A 285 -28.34 30.43 40.60
C SER A 285 -28.24 31.84 39.96
N PRO A 286 -27.45 32.09 38.92
CA PRO A 286 -27.62 33.28 38.10
C PRO A 286 -28.65 32.98 37.01
N GLY A 287 -29.88 33.37 37.30
CA GLY A 287 -30.86 33.85 36.34
C GLY A 287 -31.35 35.18 36.89
N ASP A 288 -30.93 36.26 36.23
CA ASP A 288 -31.22 37.69 36.41
C ASP A 288 -30.13 38.54 37.12
N GLU A 289 -29.53 39.39 36.27
CA GLU A 289 -28.56 40.51 36.43
C GLU A 289 -27.10 40.22 36.81
#